data_AF-A0A8X6HAN6-F1
#
_entry.id   AF-A0A8X6HAN6-F1
#
_cell.length_a   1.000
_cell.length_b   1.000
_cell.length_c   1.000
_cell.angle_alpha   90.00
_cell.angle_beta   90.00
_cell.angle_gamma   90.00
#
_symmetry.space_group_name_H-M   'P 1'
#
loop_
_entity.id
_entity.type
_entity.pdbx_description
1 polymer ?
#
loop_
_entity_poly.entity_id
_entity_poly.type
_entity_poly.pdbx_seq_one_letter_code
_entity_poly.pdbx_strand_id
1 'polypeptide(L)'
;MDEGSGCPICFGEFTTSSDHKIVSMKCGHLFGHSCLMSWFGSKKKAMCPICTIQSTKSQLRIIFASKVVALGSEKERELVDKYVTELSHKNSIIRENQELKAQIDCLKLELKQAQSKKEEFNNSQPVLHKQLFKRIRIDFESKNSCMIFDEVHHLLIISCKRNENPTLIKYGSLDFDVFSFKIYDDCTGFIKSLKLSPFGDGLIVFGLDKTLYLVNPYNFCTVFSFDLTEKVTSTSFNKDKRNYLFCGTERGYIYLFDLDDPYTFLNRYSASNVAIHSLHCEGEHISGASVYETFNIYTGLNVEGLICNRTCEAGYICTNMYGYDHKYMFTFRAKDRSVIHYICEEPNDWG
;
A
#
# COMPACT_ATOMS: atom_id res chain seq x y z
N MET A 1 43.25 -5.36 -37.26
CA MET A 1 42.82 -4.74 -38.54
C MET A 1 41.31 -4.72 -38.50
N ASP A 2 40.69 -3.54 -38.59
CA ASP A 2 39.23 -3.40 -38.50
C ASP A 2 38.55 -4.16 -39.64
N GLU A 3 37.75 -5.17 -39.31
CA GLU A 3 36.92 -5.90 -40.26
C GLU A 3 36.00 -4.91 -41.00
N GLY A 4 36.10 -4.84 -42.33
CA GLY A 4 35.24 -4.00 -43.17
C GLY A 4 35.77 -2.61 -43.54
N SER A 5 37.00 -2.24 -43.13
CA SER A 5 37.59 -0.93 -43.46
C SER A 5 38.43 -0.88 -44.75
N GLY A 6 38.69 -2.02 -45.39
CA GLY A 6 39.54 -2.13 -46.58
C GLY A 6 38.93 -2.94 -47.72
N CYS A 7 39.53 -2.84 -48.91
CA CYS A 7 39.11 -3.55 -50.11
C CYS A 7 39.31 -5.07 -49.96
N PRO A 8 38.28 -5.92 -50.11
CA PRO A 8 38.41 -7.37 -49.93
C PRO A 8 39.28 -8.08 -50.98
N ILE A 9 39.65 -7.41 -52.08
CA ILE A 9 40.48 -7.99 -53.15
C ILE A 9 41.97 -7.83 -52.84
N CYS A 10 42.39 -6.66 -52.36
CA CYS A 10 43.81 -6.34 -52.12
C CYS A 10 44.15 -6.05 -50.66
N PHE A 11 43.14 -5.99 -49.79
CA PHE A 11 43.22 -5.63 -48.37
C PHE A 11 43.77 -4.21 -48.10
N GLY A 12 43.85 -3.35 -49.12
CA GLY A 12 44.25 -1.94 -49.00
C GLY A 12 43.11 -1.02 -48.59
N GLU A 13 43.45 0.16 -48.06
CA GLU A 13 42.48 1.19 -47.68
C GLU A 13 41.80 1.82 -48.91
N PHE A 14 40.55 2.24 -48.73
CA PHE A 14 39.85 3.01 -49.74
C PHE A 14 40.33 4.46 -49.78
N THR A 15 40.42 5.02 -50.97
CA THR A 15 40.85 6.42 -51.15
C THR A 15 39.73 7.25 -51.77
N THR A 16 39.58 8.50 -51.34
CA THR A 16 38.59 9.44 -51.92
C THR A 16 39.02 10.00 -53.28
N SER A 17 40.32 10.15 -53.51
CA SER A 17 40.86 10.87 -54.69
C SER A 17 41.66 10.01 -55.67
N SER A 18 42.11 8.81 -55.29
CA SER A 18 42.90 7.92 -56.17
C SER A 18 42.02 6.93 -56.95
N ASP A 19 42.62 6.09 -57.80
CA ASP A 19 41.92 5.01 -58.53
C ASP A 19 41.36 3.91 -57.63
N HIS A 20 41.60 3.98 -56.33
CA HIS A 20 41.10 3.05 -55.31
C HIS A 20 39.83 3.55 -54.59
N LYS A 21 38.88 4.15 -55.34
CA LYS A 21 37.59 4.62 -54.80
C LYS A 21 36.68 3.46 -54.41
N ILE A 22 35.79 3.69 -53.44
CA ILE A 22 34.77 2.71 -53.05
C ILE A 22 33.77 2.53 -54.21
N VAL A 23 33.55 1.28 -54.61
CA VAL A 23 32.58 0.90 -55.64
C VAL A 23 31.72 -0.24 -55.13
N SER A 24 30.41 -0.07 -55.25
CA SER A 24 29.43 -1.13 -55.00
C SER A 24 29.11 -1.88 -56.28
N MET A 25 29.12 -3.21 -56.20
CA MET A 25 28.50 -4.07 -57.22
C MET A 25 26.97 -4.09 -57.05
N LYS A 26 26.24 -4.70 -58.00
CA LYS A 26 24.77 -4.76 -57.92
C LYS A 26 24.23 -5.46 -56.66
N CYS A 27 25.06 -6.28 -56.02
CA CYS A 27 24.74 -7.01 -54.79
C CYS A 27 25.00 -6.20 -53.51
N GLY A 28 25.49 -4.97 -53.60
CA GLY A 28 25.77 -4.11 -52.43
C GLY A 28 27.21 -4.21 -51.91
N HIS A 29 27.92 -5.30 -52.14
CA HIS A 29 29.31 -5.47 -51.70
C HIS A 29 30.27 -4.43 -52.28
N LEU A 30 31.22 -3.99 -51.45
CA LEU A 30 32.12 -2.87 -51.72
C LEU A 30 33.54 -3.34 -52.05
N PHE A 31 34.14 -2.71 -53.06
CA PHE A 31 35.50 -2.99 -53.53
C PHE A 31 36.20 -1.70 -53.99
N GLY A 32 37.53 -1.73 -54.08
CA GLY A 32 38.30 -0.66 -54.70
C GLY A 32 38.10 -0.65 -56.21
N HIS A 33 37.85 0.51 -56.79
CA HIS A 33 37.54 0.66 -58.22
C HIS A 33 38.57 -0.02 -59.11
N SER A 34 39.86 0.27 -58.93
CA SER A 34 40.94 -0.36 -59.71
C SER A 34 40.98 -1.89 -59.55
N CYS A 35 40.88 -2.40 -58.32
CA CYS A 35 40.84 -3.84 -58.06
C CYS A 35 39.66 -4.53 -58.73
N LEU A 36 38.48 -3.90 -58.68
CA LEU A 36 37.29 -4.45 -59.31
C LEU A 36 37.41 -4.40 -60.85
N MET A 37 38.01 -3.35 -61.41
CA MET A 37 38.25 -3.27 -62.85
C MET A 37 39.26 -4.32 -63.34
N SER A 38 40.32 -4.59 -62.57
CA SER A 38 41.23 -5.71 -62.82
C SER A 38 40.51 -7.07 -62.71
N TRP A 39 39.58 -7.21 -61.76
CA TRP A 39 38.77 -8.42 -61.60
C TRP A 39 37.83 -8.68 -62.79
N PHE A 40 37.23 -7.62 -63.35
CA PHE A 40 36.45 -7.72 -64.59
C PHE A 40 37.34 -8.02 -65.81
N GLY A 41 38.55 -7.46 -65.85
CA GLY A 41 39.44 -7.49 -67.01
C GLY A 41 38.72 -7.03 -68.29
N SER A 42 38.90 -7.79 -69.36
CA SER A 42 38.25 -7.55 -70.67
C SER A 42 36.78 -8.00 -70.72
N LYS A 43 36.25 -8.64 -69.67
CA LYS A 43 34.87 -9.16 -69.65
C LYS A 43 33.86 -8.03 -69.39
N LYS A 44 32.68 -8.12 -70.00
CA LYS A 44 31.55 -7.19 -69.77
C LYS A 44 30.79 -7.48 -68.45
N LYS A 45 30.93 -8.70 -67.92
CA LYS A 45 30.26 -9.23 -66.73
C LYS A 45 31.27 -9.96 -65.85
N ALA A 46 31.15 -9.83 -64.53
CA ALA A 46 31.96 -10.57 -63.56
C ALA A 46 31.15 -10.97 -62.33
N MET A 47 31.57 -12.05 -61.68
CA MET A 47 30.98 -12.55 -60.43
C MET A 47 31.55 -11.76 -59.26
N CYS A 48 30.70 -11.41 -58.29
CA CYS A 48 31.16 -10.80 -57.04
C CYS A 48 32.11 -11.74 -56.28
N PRO A 49 33.30 -11.28 -55.85
CA PRO A 49 34.23 -12.10 -55.05
C PRO A 49 33.67 -12.62 -53.73
N ILE A 50 32.67 -11.94 -53.16
CA ILE A 50 32.14 -12.27 -51.82
C ILE A 50 30.91 -13.19 -51.91
N CYS A 51 29.96 -12.87 -52.79
CA CYS A 51 28.66 -13.55 -52.84
C CYS A 51 28.35 -14.22 -54.19
N THR A 52 29.28 -14.19 -55.14
CA THR A 52 29.15 -14.80 -56.49
C THR A 52 28.02 -14.24 -57.37
N ILE A 53 27.32 -13.18 -56.96
CA ILE A 53 26.29 -12.55 -57.78
C ILE A 53 26.91 -11.80 -58.97
N GLN A 54 26.50 -12.13 -60.20
CA GLN A 54 27.03 -11.55 -61.45
C GLN A 54 26.63 -10.08 -61.67
N SER A 55 27.57 -9.16 -61.88
CA SER A 55 27.29 -7.74 -62.22
C SER A 55 27.92 -7.32 -63.55
N THR A 56 27.33 -6.33 -64.23
CA THR A 56 27.94 -5.64 -65.40
C THR A 56 28.72 -4.40 -64.97
N LYS A 57 29.64 -3.91 -65.82
CA LYS A 57 30.36 -2.63 -65.58
C LYS A 57 29.41 -1.43 -65.40
N SER A 58 28.28 -1.42 -66.11
CA SER A 58 27.25 -0.37 -66.00
C SER A 58 26.46 -0.40 -64.68
N GLN A 59 26.48 -1.52 -63.96
CA GLN A 59 25.80 -1.69 -62.66
C GLN A 59 26.70 -1.31 -61.48
N LEU A 60 27.95 -0.93 -61.74
CA LEU A 60 28.87 -0.47 -60.71
C LEU A 60 28.51 0.95 -60.29
N ARG A 61 28.44 1.19 -58.99
CA ARG A 61 28.15 2.51 -58.42
C ARG A 61 29.33 2.96 -57.57
N ILE A 62 29.96 4.07 -57.95
CA ILE A 62 30.98 4.70 -57.11
C ILE A 62 30.28 5.32 -55.89
N ILE A 63 30.81 5.06 -54.70
CA ILE A 63 30.35 5.65 -53.46
C ILE A 63 31.31 6.77 -53.08
N PHE A 64 30.78 7.98 -52.93
CA PHE A 64 31.52 9.14 -52.45
C PHE A 64 31.39 9.23 -50.92
N ALA A 65 32.21 8.47 -50.22
CA ALA A 65 32.29 8.50 -48.76
C ALA A 65 33.77 8.51 -48.33
N SER A 66 34.09 9.24 -47.27
CA SER A 66 35.41 9.23 -46.65
C SER A 66 35.65 7.98 -45.80
N LYS A 67 34.59 7.41 -45.21
CA LYS A 67 34.62 6.17 -44.42
C LYS A 67 33.23 5.53 -44.42
N VAL A 68 33.14 4.22 -44.65
CA VAL A 68 31.90 3.43 -44.52
C VAL A 68 32.10 2.43 -43.40
N VAL A 69 31.28 2.51 -42.35
CA VAL A 69 31.34 1.61 -41.19
C VAL A 69 29.93 1.09 -40.93
N ALA A 70 29.76 -0.22 -40.88
CA ALA A 70 28.55 -0.82 -40.36
C ALA A 70 28.57 -0.73 -38.83
N LEU A 71 27.67 0.05 -38.24
CA LEU A 71 27.47 0.06 -36.80
C LEU A 71 26.57 -1.12 -36.43
N GLY A 72 27.16 -2.15 -35.81
CA GLY A 72 26.37 -3.25 -35.24
C GLY A 72 25.61 -2.77 -34.01
N SER A 73 24.27 -2.86 -34.03
CA SER A 73 23.40 -2.47 -32.91
C SER A 73 23.36 -3.51 -31.77
N GLU A 74 24.07 -4.62 -31.92
CA GLU A 74 24.09 -5.74 -30.97
C GLU A 74 24.81 -5.37 -29.65
N LYS A 75 25.99 -4.76 -29.74
CA LYS A 75 26.74 -4.28 -28.57
C LYS A 75 25.98 -3.18 -27.81
N GLU A 76 25.26 -2.33 -28.52
CA GLU A 76 24.43 -1.28 -27.91
C GLU A 76 23.28 -1.89 -27.10
N ARG A 77 22.59 -2.91 -27.66
CA ARG A 77 21.53 -3.63 -26.94
C ARG A 77 22.05 -4.37 -25.72
N GLU A 78 23.17 -5.09 -25.83
CA GLU A 78 23.78 -5.78 -24.69
C GLU A 78 24.16 -4.81 -23.56
N LEU A 79 24.65 -3.62 -23.90
CA LEU A 79 24.99 -2.59 -22.92
C LEU A 79 23.74 -2.02 -22.24
N VAL A 80 22.65 -1.82 -23.00
CA VAL A 80 21.37 -1.36 -22.44
C VAL A 80 20.79 -2.41 -21.49
N ASP A 81 20.80 -3.69 -21.86
CA ASP A 81 20.28 -4.78 -21.01
C ASP A 81 21.08 -4.91 -19.71
N LYS A 82 22.41 -4.83 -19.79
CA LYS A 82 23.29 -4.78 -18.60
C LYS A 82 22.98 -3.57 -17.73
N TYR A 83 22.82 -2.39 -18.33
CA TYR A 83 22.51 -1.17 -17.60
C TYR A 83 21.16 -1.26 -16.87
N VAL A 84 20.12 -1.81 -17.51
CA VAL A 84 18.80 -2.00 -16.90
C VAL A 84 18.86 -2.97 -15.73
N THR A 85 19.63 -4.06 -15.86
CA THR A 85 19.82 -5.05 -14.81
C THR A 85 20.59 -4.48 -13.61
N GLU A 86 21.64 -3.71 -13.86
CA GLU A 86 22.39 -3.00 -12.82
C GLU A 86 21.51 -1.95 -12.11
N LEU A 87 20.67 -1.24 -12.86
CA LEU A 87 19.77 -0.23 -12.31
C LEU A 87 18.71 -0.86 -11.39
N SER A 88 18.13 -2.00 -11.79
CA SER A 88 17.14 -2.71 -10.97
C SER A 88 17.77 -3.24 -9.68
N HIS A 89 18.97 -3.82 -9.76
CA HIS A 89 19.72 -4.30 -8.61
C HIS A 89 20.09 -3.16 -7.66
N LYS A 90 20.58 -2.03 -8.19
CA LYS A 90 20.87 -0.83 -7.40
C LYS A 90 19.63 -0.29 -6.67
N ASN A 91 18.48 -0.24 -7.34
CA ASN A 91 17.23 0.21 -6.73
C ASN A 91 16.76 -0.73 -5.62
N SER A 92 16.91 -2.05 -5.79
CA SER A 92 16.60 -3.04 -4.75
C SER A 92 17.45 -2.81 -3.50
N ILE A 93 18.76 -2.62 -3.67
CA ILE A 93 19.69 -2.36 -2.56
C ILE A 93 19.39 -1.03 -1.87
N ILE A 94 19.02 0.01 -2.62
CA ILE A 94 18.63 1.31 -2.04
C ILE A 94 17.38 1.15 -1.16
N ARG A 95 16.38 0.39 -1.63
CA ARG A 95 15.16 0.13 -0.89
C ARG A 95 15.45 -0.63 0.41
N GLU A 96 16.21 -1.71 0.33
CA GLU A 96 16.61 -2.50 1.51
C GLU A 96 17.40 -1.64 2.51
N ASN A 97 18.31 -0.79 2.04
CA ASN A 97 19.03 0.15 2.90
C ASN A 97 18.10 1.18 3.58
N GLN A 98 17.05 1.62 2.91
CA GLN A 98 16.07 2.54 3.52
C GLN A 98 15.25 1.82 4.59
N GLU A 99 14.82 0.59 4.33
CA GLU A 99 14.09 -0.25 5.29
C GLU A 99 14.94 -0.55 6.53
N LEU A 100 16.19 -0.97 6.34
CA LEU A 100 17.13 -1.22 7.45
C LEU A 100 17.41 0.05 8.27
N LYS A 101 17.56 1.21 7.62
CA LYS A 101 17.73 2.49 8.33
C LYS A 101 16.52 2.83 9.18
N ALA A 102 15.31 2.64 8.65
CA ALA A 102 14.08 2.87 9.41
C ALA A 102 13.99 1.94 10.63
N GLN A 103 14.30 0.65 10.46
CA GLN A 103 14.34 -0.31 11.58
C GLN A 103 15.36 0.09 12.66
N ILE A 104 16.56 0.53 12.26
CA ILE A 104 17.58 1.01 13.19
C ILE A 104 17.08 2.24 13.98
N ASP A 105 16.38 3.16 13.32
CA ASP A 105 15.86 4.37 13.97
C ASP A 105 14.72 4.04 14.96
N CYS A 106 13.82 3.11 14.63
CA CYS A 106 12.83 2.59 15.57
C CYS A 106 13.49 1.96 16.81
N LEU A 107 14.46 1.06 16.62
CA LEU A 107 15.17 0.40 17.72
C LEU A 107 15.93 1.39 18.61
N LYS A 108 16.50 2.46 18.05
CA LYS A 108 17.13 3.54 18.82
C LYS A 108 16.13 4.29 19.70
N LEU A 109 14.92 4.55 19.18
CA LEU A 109 13.86 5.20 19.95
C LEU A 109 13.41 4.31 21.12
N GLU A 110 13.22 3.01 20.87
CA GLU A 110 12.89 2.04 21.92
C GLU A 110 13.98 1.96 23.01
N LEU A 111 15.25 1.91 22.61
CA LEU A 111 16.37 1.92 23.55
C LEU A 111 16.39 3.20 24.40
N LYS A 112 16.13 4.36 23.80
CA LYS A 112 16.07 5.63 24.52
C LYS A 112 14.93 5.66 25.53
N GLN A 113 13.76 5.11 25.17
CA GLN A 113 12.61 4.97 26.08
C GLN A 113 12.88 3.96 27.21
N ALA A 114 13.54 2.84 26.92
CA ALA A 114 13.92 1.87 27.94
C ALA A 114 14.94 2.45 28.93
N GLN A 115 15.88 3.28 28.44
CA GLN A 115 16.84 4.00 29.27
C GLN A 115 16.16 5.04 30.17
N SER A 116 15.25 5.86 29.63
CA SER A 116 14.53 6.84 30.45
C SER A 116 13.67 6.17 31.53
N LYS A 117 12.99 5.06 31.21
CA LYS A 117 12.24 4.25 32.19
C LYS A 117 13.14 3.69 33.29
N LYS A 118 14.38 3.30 32.97
CA LYS A 118 15.35 2.76 33.94
C LYS A 118 15.91 3.85 34.85
N GLU A 119 16.08 5.07 34.36
CA GLU A 119 16.46 6.24 35.16
C GLU A 119 15.33 6.69 36.10
N GLU A 120 14.07 6.65 35.64
CA GLU A 120 12.90 6.90 36.48
C GLU A 120 12.70 5.84 37.58
N PHE A 121 12.96 4.56 37.27
CA PHE A 121 12.84 3.45 38.22
C PHE A 121 13.92 3.46 39.30
N ASN A 122 15.14 3.91 38.98
CA ASN A 122 16.24 3.98 39.96
C ASN A 122 16.12 5.17 40.92
N ASN A 123 15.35 6.21 40.58
CA ASN A 123 15.18 7.42 41.40
C ASN A 123 13.85 7.49 42.18
N SER A 124 12.98 6.47 42.07
CA SER A 124 11.63 6.52 42.65
C SER A 124 11.33 5.26 43.45
N GLN A 125 11.13 5.39 44.77
CA GLN A 125 10.34 4.39 45.50
C GLN A 125 8.97 4.26 44.81
N PRO A 126 8.37 3.06 44.73
CA PRO A 126 7.07 2.87 44.09
C PRO A 126 5.99 3.51 44.99
N VAL A 127 5.75 4.79 44.78
CA VAL A 127 4.58 5.48 45.32
C VAL A 127 3.42 4.97 44.50
N LEU A 128 2.55 4.16 45.13
CA LEU A 128 1.22 3.85 44.60
C LEU A 128 0.65 5.12 43.95
N HIS A 129 0.37 5.05 42.65
CA HIS A 129 -0.25 6.11 41.86
C HIS A 129 -1.38 6.71 42.70
N LYS A 130 -1.12 7.89 43.31
CA LYS A 130 -2.21 8.70 43.86
C LYS A 130 -3.12 8.92 42.66
N GLN A 131 -4.34 8.41 42.71
CA GLN A 131 -5.35 8.62 41.68
C GLN A 131 -5.59 10.13 41.59
N LEU A 132 -4.81 10.79 40.72
CA LEU A 132 -4.96 12.19 40.38
C LEU A 132 -6.22 12.27 39.53
N PHE A 133 -7.35 12.44 40.20
CA PHE A 133 -8.62 12.65 39.56
C PHE A 133 -8.77 14.13 39.21
N LYS A 134 -8.49 14.48 37.95
CA LYS A 134 -8.78 15.82 37.40
C LYS A 134 -10.14 15.75 36.71
N ARG A 135 -11.14 16.47 37.23
CA ARG A 135 -12.43 16.64 36.56
C ARG A 135 -12.33 17.78 35.56
N ILE A 136 -12.58 17.50 34.29
CA ILE A 136 -12.56 18.50 33.21
C ILE A 136 -14.00 18.76 32.77
N ARG A 137 -14.34 20.02 32.56
CA ARG A 137 -15.64 20.40 31.99
C ARG A 137 -15.53 20.35 30.47
N ILE A 138 -16.43 19.61 29.86
CA ILE A 138 -16.63 19.60 28.41
C ILE A 138 -17.71 20.61 28.03
N ASP A 139 -17.53 21.28 26.89
CA ASP A 139 -18.42 22.32 26.35
C ASP A 139 -19.34 21.77 25.23
N PHE A 140 -19.44 20.45 25.10
CA PHE A 140 -20.24 19.75 24.09
C PHE A 140 -21.14 18.68 24.70
N GLU A 141 -22.17 18.25 23.95
CA GLU A 141 -23.03 17.14 24.37
C GLU A 141 -22.31 15.79 24.19
N SER A 142 -22.19 15.02 25.27
CA SER A 142 -21.46 13.74 25.29
C SER A 142 -22.30 12.52 24.88
N LYS A 143 -23.57 12.71 24.55
CA LYS A 143 -24.43 11.59 24.14
C LYS A 143 -23.92 11.01 22.82
N ASN A 144 -23.73 9.70 22.77
CA ASN A 144 -23.19 8.97 21.61
C ASN A 144 -21.78 9.40 21.18
N SER A 145 -21.01 10.01 22.09
CA SER A 145 -19.60 10.31 21.87
C SER A 145 -18.74 9.05 21.96
N CYS A 146 -17.76 8.95 21.07
CA CYS A 146 -16.68 7.98 21.13
C CYS A 146 -15.38 8.72 21.48
N MET A 147 -14.45 8.01 22.10
CA MET A 147 -13.16 8.54 22.50
C MET A 147 -12.07 7.53 22.19
N ILE A 148 -10.96 8.01 21.63
CA ILE A 148 -9.75 7.23 21.41
C ILE A 148 -8.54 8.03 21.90
N PHE A 149 -7.50 7.32 22.29
CA PHE A 149 -6.23 7.90 22.70
C PHE A 149 -5.15 7.48 21.71
N ASP A 150 -4.48 8.46 21.13
CA ASP A 150 -3.31 8.28 20.27
C ASP A 150 -2.06 8.40 21.12
N GLU A 151 -1.44 7.26 21.40
CA GLU A 151 -0.23 7.15 22.22
C GLU A 151 0.98 7.84 21.56
N VAL A 152 1.06 7.83 20.23
CA VAL A 152 2.22 8.33 19.47
C VAL A 152 2.29 9.86 19.55
N HIS A 153 1.13 10.51 19.42
CA HIS A 153 1.03 11.97 19.43
C HIS A 153 0.59 12.54 20.79
N HIS A 154 0.32 11.68 21.77
CA HIS A 154 -0.23 12.06 23.09
C HIS A 154 -1.53 12.88 22.98
N LEU A 155 -2.40 12.51 22.04
CA LEU A 155 -3.66 13.19 21.74
C LEU A 155 -4.86 12.35 22.16
N LEU A 156 -5.85 13.02 22.75
CA LEU A 156 -7.16 12.44 23.01
C LEU A 156 -8.14 12.97 21.96
N ILE A 157 -8.75 12.07 21.20
CA ILE A 157 -9.70 12.42 20.13
C ILE A 157 -11.09 12.01 20.57
N ILE A 158 -12.01 12.97 20.57
CA ILE A 158 -13.39 12.77 20.99
C ILE A 158 -14.32 13.12 19.83
N SER A 159 -15.23 12.21 19.50
CA SER A 159 -16.37 12.52 18.63
C SER A 159 -17.51 13.11 19.45
N CYS A 160 -18.17 14.13 18.94
CA CYS A 160 -19.33 14.74 19.57
C CYS A 160 -20.25 15.38 18.52
N LYS A 161 -21.33 15.99 19.00
CA LYS A 161 -22.10 16.96 18.22
C LYS A 161 -21.86 18.37 18.73
N ARG A 162 -21.68 19.30 17.80
CA ARG A 162 -21.61 20.74 18.10
C ARG A 162 -22.55 21.45 17.13
N ASN A 163 -23.56 22.12 17.68
CA ASN A 163 -24.64 22.74 16.90
C ASN A 163 -25.29 21.74 15.91
N GLU A 164 -25.65 20.56 16.38
CA GLU A 164 -26.20 19.43 15.59
C GLU A 164 -25.25 18.75 14.60
N ASN A 165 -24.08 19.34 14.32
CA ASN A 165 -23.13 18.80 13.36
C ASN A 165 -22.13 17.83 14.04
N PRO A 166 -21.88 16.65 13.44
CA PRO A 166 -20.81 15.74 13.86
C PRO A 166 -19.46 16.47 13.89
N THR A 167 -18.74 16.33 14.98
CA THR A 167 -17.46 17.01 15.20
C THR A 167 -16.44 16.05 15.79
N LEU A 168 -15.20 16.10 15.30
CA LEU A 168 -14.04 15.51 15.96
C LEU A 168 -13.23 16.61 16.65
N ILE A 169 -12.97 16.46 17.95
CA ILE A 169 -12.19 17.41 18.75
C ILE A 169 -10.91 16.74 19.24
N LYS A 170 -9.79 17.45 19.14
CA LYS A 170 -8.49 17.03 19.66
C LYS A 170 -8.15 17.75 20.94
N TYR A 171 -7.88 16.95 21.97
CA TYR A 171 -7.39 17.39 23.26
C TYR A 171 -5.95 16.95 23.47
N GLY A 172 -5.15 17.79 24.11
CA GLY A 172 -3.88 17.36 24.68
C GLY A 172 -4.11 16.41 25.85
N SER A 173 -3.33 15.32 25.93
CA SER A 173 -3.51 14.35 27.02
C SER A 173 -3.00 14.85 28.38
N LEU A 174 -2.10 15.84 28.39
CA LEU A 174 -1.46 16.35 29.62
C LEU A 174 -2.23 17.53 30.23
N ASP A 175 -2.56 18.52 29.41
CA ASP A 175 -3.25 19.75 29.82
C ASP A 175 -4.77 19.65 29.68
N PHE A 176 -5.25 18.84 28.72
CA PHE A 176 -6.62 18.79 28.19
C PHE A 176 -7.04 20.09 27.50
N ASP A 177 -6.08 20.77 26.89
CA ASP A 177 -6.38 21.92 26.04
C ASP A 177 -6.87 21.46 24.66
N VAL A 178 -7.81 22.21 24.10
CA VAL A 178 -8.34 21.94 22.76
C VAL A 178 -7.34 22.45 21.74
N PHE A 179 -6.74 21.55 20.97
CA PHE A 179 -5.79 21.92 19.91
C PHE A 179 -6.51 22.37 18.63
N SER A 180 -7.49 21.60 18.18
CA SER A 180 -8.31 21.90 17.00
C SER A 180 -9.46 20.92 16.89
N PHE A 181 -10.42 21.25 16.02
CA PHE A 181 -11.59 20.43 15.75
C PHE A 181 -11.93 20.44 14.26
N LYS A 182 -12.68 19.43 13.82
CA LYS A 182 -13.24 19.32 12.47
C LYS A 182 -14.73 19.06 12.55
N ILE A 183 -15.52 19.94 11.94
CA ILE A 183 -16.97 19.80 11.80
C ILE A 183 -17.28 19.18 10.43
N TYR A 184 -18.28 18.30 10.39
CA TYR A 184 -18.82 17.68 9.18
C TYR A 184 -20.22 18.25 8.93
N ASP A 185 -20.31 19.36 8.17
CA ASP A 185 -21.53 20.15 8.04
C ASP A 185 -22.62 19.52 7.14
N ASP A 186 -22.23 18.57 6.27
CA ASP A 186 -23.14 17.94 5.31
C ASP A 186 -23.95 16.76 5.91
N CYS A 187 -23.80 16.49 7.20
CA CYS A 187 -24.37 15.33 7.87
C CYS A 187 -24.94 15.69 9.24
N THR A 188 -25.95 14.96 9.69
CA THR A 188 -26.58 15.16 11.01
C THR A 188 -26.48 13.90 11.89
N GLY A 189 -25.81 12.85 11.39
CA GLY A 189 -25.59 11.62 12.12
C GLY A 189 -24.69 11.74 13.35
N PHE A 190 -24.32 10.59 13.91
CA PHE A 190 -23.31 10.50 14.97
C PHE A 190 -22.19 9.60 14.48
N ILE A 191 -20.97 9.91 14.90
CA ILE A 191 -19.83 9.00 14.74
C ILE A 191 -19.97 7.90 15.80
N LYS A 192 -20.56 6.77 15.42
CA LYS A 192 -20.88 5.65 16.33
C LYS A 192 -19.70 4.73 16.63
N SER A 193 -18.69 4.73 15.76
CA SER A 193 -17.48 3.95 15.94
C SER A 193 -16.29 4.76 15.48
N LEU A 194 -15.25 4.77 16.30
CA LEU A 194 -14.00 5.48 16.07
C LEU A 194 -12.88 4.55 16.52
N LYS A 195 -11.97 4.20 15.60
CA LYS A 195 -10.85 3.30 15.86
C LYS A 195 -9.54 3.95 15.40
N LEU A 196 -8.49 3.78 16.20
CA LEU A 196 -7.12 4.14 15.85
C LEU A 196 -6.45 2.97 15.14
N SER A 197 -5.60 3.27 14.17
CA SER A 197 -4.76 2.30 13.48
C SER A 197 -3.81 1.61 14.47
N PRO A 198 -3.69 0.26 14.42
CA PRO A 198 -2.81 -0.48 15.30
C PRO A 198 -1.32 -0.37 14.92
N PHE A 199 -0.99 0.27 13.79
CA PHE A 199 0.37 0.33 13.24
C PHE A 199 1.18 1.56 13.67
N GLY A 200 0.65 2.37 14.60
CA GLY A 200 1.36 3.56 15.11
C GLY A 200 1.51 4.70 14.09
N ASP A 201 0.74 4.69 13.00
CA ASP A 201 0.74 5.75 11.98
C ASP A 201 -0.24 6.90 12.28
N GLY A 202 -0.93 6.83 13.42
CA GLY A 202 -1.85 7.87 13.88
C GLY A 202 -3.14 7.99 13.05
N LEU A 203 -3.41 7.07 12.12
CA LEU A 203 -4.64 7.12 11.31
C LEU A 203 -5.86 6.69 12.12
N ILE A 204 -6.99 7.32 11.84
CA ILE A 204 -8.28 6.97 12.46
C ILE A 204 -9.28 6.56 11.39
N VAL A 205 -10.05 5.50 11.68
CA VAL A 205 -11.19 5.09 10.86
C VAL A 205 -12.48 5.31 11.64
N PHE A 206 -13.50 5.83 10.96
CA PHE A 206 -14.83 5.98 11.54
C PHE A 206 -15.91 6.01 10.47
N GLY A 207 -17.13 5.66 10.87
CA GLY A 207 -18.32 5.77 10.04
C GLY A 207 -19.12 7.02 10.40
N LEU A 208 -19.59 7.74 9.39
CA LEU A 208 -20.53 8.84 9.54
C LEU A 208 -21.64 8.71 8.51
N ASP A 209 -22.86 8.52 8.99
CA ASP A 209 -24.03 8.16 8.18
C ASP A 209 -23.69 7.01 7.23
N LYS A 210 -23.68 7.22 5.91
CA LYS A 210 -23.41 6.19 4.90
C LYS A 210 -21.96 6.17 4.43
N THR A 211 -21.10 6.99 5.01
CA THR A 211 -19.73 7.15 4.52
C THR A 211 -18.73 6.60 5.53
N LEU A 212 -17.81 5.79 5.04
CA LEU A 212 -16.62 5.35 5.78
C LEU A 212 -15.51 6.38 5.55
N TYR A 213 -14.85 6.82 6.62
CA TYR A 213 -13.75 7.76 6.56
C TYR A 213 -12.49 7.16 7.19
N LEU A 214 -11.36 7.32 6.50
CA LEU A 214 -10.01 7.16 7.02
C LEU A 214 -9.34 8.54 7.00
N VAL A 215 -8.97 9.05 8.16
CA VAL A 215 -8.51 10.43 8.33
C VAL A 215 -7.20 10.45 9.10
N ASN A 216 -6.30 11.34 8.72
CA ASN A 216 -5.20 11.74 9.57
C ASN A 216 -5.72 12.79 10.58
N PRO A 217 -5.83 12.48 11.88
CA PRO A 217 -6.39 13.40 12.85
C PRO A 217 -5.52 14.63 13.06
N TYR A 218 -4.20 14.55 12.85
CA TYR A 218 -3.27 15.66 13.06
C TYR A 218 -3.66 16.90 12.23
N ASN A 219 -3.99 16.72 10.96
CA ASN A 219 -4.38 17.78 10.03
C ASN A 219 -5.84 17.67 9.54
N PHE A 220 -6.59 16.66 10.01
CA PHE A 220 -7.93 16.31 9.54
C PHE A 220 -8.04 16.07 8.03
N CYS A 221 -6.95 15.68 7.38
CA CYS A 221 -6.95 15.30 5.98
C CYS A 221 -7.59 13.92 5.83
N THR A 222 -8.60 13.83 4.97
CA THR A 222 -9.20 12.55 4.58
C THR A 222 -8.24 11.83 3.64
N VAL A 223 -7.74 10.68 4.09
CA VAL A 223 -6.86 9.79 3.32
C VAL A 223 -7.69 8.91 2.39
N PHE A 224 -8.83 8.43 2.88
CA PHE A 224 -9.76 7.61 2.13
C PHE A 224 -11.19 7.87 2.60
N SER A 225 -12.12 7.87 1.66
CA SER A 225 -13.57 7.92 1.95
C SER A 225 -14.33 7.08 0.96
N PHE A 226 -15.37 6.39 1.44
CA PHE A 226 -16.21 5.55 0.59
C PHE A 226 -17.67 5.64 1.01
N ASP A 227 -18.55 5.87 0.04
CA ASP A 227 -20.00 5.94 0.26
C ASP A 227 -20.66 4.56 0.08
N LEU A 228 -21.36 4.12 1.12
CA LEU A 228 -22.10 2.87 1.16
C LEU A 228 -23.59 3.10 0.91
N THR A 229 -24.30 2.01 0.63
CA THR A 229 -25.76 2.00 0.49
C THR A 229 -26.48 2.14 1.84
N GLU A 230 -25.94 1.53 2.88
CA GLU A 230 -26.44 1.50 4.26
C GLU A 230 -25.59 2.38 5.19
N LYS A 231 -26.17 2.75 6.35
CA LYS A 231 -25.40 3.47 7.36
C LYS A 231 -24.33 2.59 8.00
N VAL A 232 -23.14 3.16 8.20
CA VAL A 232 -22.02 2.55 8.91
C VAL A 232 -22.27 2.64 10.41
N THR A 233 -22.17 1.52 11.11
CA THR A 233 -22.43 1.41 12.56
C THR A 233 -21.21 0.97 13.36
N SER A 234 -20.30 0.22 12.75
CA SER A 234 -19.04 -0.21 13.35
C SER A 234 -17.91 -0.18 12.35
N THR A 235 -16.68 -0.06 12.84
CA THR A 235 -15.46 -0.01 12.04
C THR A 235 -14.35 -0.78 12.74
N SER A 236 -13.42 -1.34 11.95
CA SER A 236 -12.21 -1.99 12.45
C SER A 236 -11.10 -1.92 11.41
N PHE A 237 -9.86 -1.76 11.87
CA PHE A 237 -8.67 -2.13 11.09
C PHE A 237 -8.49 -3.65 11.12
N ASN A 238 -7.77 -4.19 10.14
CA ASN A 238 -7.09 -5.46 10.32
C ASN A 238 -5.82 -5.22 11.14
N LYS A 239 -5.57 -6.06 12.15
CA LYS A 239 -4.37 -5.94 12.98
C LYS A 239 -3.07 -6.39 12.31
N ASP A 240 -3.15 -7.33 11.37
CA ASP A 240 -1.98 -7.91 10.72
C ASP A 240 -1.73 -7.33 9.34
N LYS A 241 -2.79 -6.87 8.65
CA LYS A 241 -2.73 -6.32 7.29
C LYS A 241 -3.07 -4.84 7.25
N ARG A 242 -2.05 -3.99 7.14
CA ARG A 242 -2.19 -2.51 7.23
C ARG A 242 -3.13 -1.88 6.21
N ASN A 243 -3.23 -2.47 5.02
CA ASN A 243 -4.08 -2.00 3.93
C ASN A 243 -5.56 -2.42 4.08
N TYR A 244 -5.91 -3.29 5.04
CA TYR A 244 -7.26 -3.85 5.12
C TYR A 244 -8.12 -3.09 6.15
N LEU A 245 -9.29 -2.63 5.70
CA LEU A 245 -10.29 -1.97 6.53
C LEU A 245 -11.61 -2.72 6.48
N PHE A 246 -12.33 -2.68 7.58
CA PHE A 246 -13.66 -3.27 7.68
C PHE A 246 -14.66 -2.29 8.26
N CYS A 247 -15.90 -2.37 7.78
CA CYS A 247 -17.02 -1.69 8.43
C CYS A 247 -18.28 -2.55 8.46
N GLY A 248 -19.01 -2.47 9.57
CA GLY A 248 -20.32 -3.09 9.74
C GLY A 248 -21.43 -2.08 9.53
N THR A 249 -22.56 -2.52 8.99
CA THR A 249 -23.68 -1.63 8.64
C THR A 249 -24.93 -1.89 9.48
N GLU A 250 -25.90 -0.96 9.39
CA GLU A 250 -27.19 -1.04 10.06
C GLU A 250 -28.06 -2.22 9.60
N ARG A 251 -27.78 -2.79 8.42
CA ARG A 251 -28.49 -3.97 7.88
C ARG A 251 -27.77 -5.29 8.12
N GLY A 252 -26.67 -5.29 8.87
CA GLY A 252 -25.96 -6.52 9.20
C GLY A 252 -24.94 -6.98 8.15
N TYR A 253 -24.54 -6.09 7.23
CA TYR A 253 -23.47 -6.36 6.28
C TYR A 253 -22.11 -5.94 6.83
N ILE A 254 -21.07 -6.68 6.46
CA ILE A 254 -19.67 -6.32 6.71
C ILE A 254 -19.00 -6.09 5.36
N TYR A 255 -18.42 -4.91 5.18
CA TYR A 255 -17.66 -4.54 4.00
C TYR A 255 -16.17 -4.69 4.30
N LEU A 256 -15.43 -5.29 3.37
CA LEU A 256 -13.99 -5.40 3.38
C LEU A 256 -13.42 -4.49 2.28
N PHE A 257 -12.43 -3.67 2.66
CA PHE A 257 -11.69 -2.81 1.77
C PHE A 257 -10.20 -3.14 1.80
N ASP A 258 -9.56 -3.06 0.65
CA ASP A 258 -8.12 -3.12 0.46
C ASP A 258 -7.64 -1.81 -0.15
N LEU A 259 -6.91 -1.04 0.65
CA LEU A 259 -6.41 0.28 0.26
C LEU A 259 -5.34 0.24 -0.84
N ASP A 260 -4.77 -0.93 -1.14
CA ASP A 260 -3.82 -1.11 -2.23
C ASP A 260 -4.51 -1.49 -3.56
N ASP A 261 -5.78 -1.92 -3.51
CA ASP A 261 -6.57 -2.25 -4.71
C ASP A 261 -7.14 -0.98 -5.37
N PRO A 262 -6.99 -0.79 -6.69
CA PRO A 262 -7.54 0.36 -7.43
C PRO A 262 -9.07 0.52 -7.34
N TYR A 263 -9.82 -0.56 -7.07
CA TYR A 263 -11.26 -0.51 -6.84
C TYR A 263 -11.61 -0.40 -5.35
N THR A 264 -10.66 -0.71 -4.48
CA THR A 264 -10.66 -0.61 -3.01
C THR A 264 -11.71 -1.44 -2.27
N PHE A 265 -12.92 -1.61 -2.80
CA PHE A 265 -13.93 -2.52 -2.27
C PHE A 265 -13.67 -3.95 -2.74
N LEU A 266 -13.42 -4.88 -1.82
CA LEU A 266 -13.15 -6.28 -2.14
C LEU A 266 -14.40 -7.16 -2.04
N ASN A 267 -15.08 -7.12 -0.90
CA ASN A 267 -16.16 -8.07 -0.63
C ASN A 267 -17.16 -7.55 0.41
N ARG A 268 -18.34 -8.18 0.44
CA ARG A 268 -19.40 -7.92 1.42
C ARG A 268 -19.94 -9.24 1.98
N TYR A 269 -19.87 -9.40 3.29
CA TYR A 269 -20.44 -10.54 4.02
C TYR A 269 -21.79 -10.17 4.61
N SER A 270 -22.75 -11.10 4.56
CA SER A 270 -24.05 -10.98 5.22
C SER A 270 -24.00 -11.70 6.56
N ALA A 271 -23.58 -10.98 7.62
CA ALA A 271 -23.31 -11.59 8.93
C ALA A 271 -24.54 -11.66 9.84
N SER A 272 -25.45 -10.69 9.73
CA SER A 272 -26.59 -10.51 10.62
C SER A 272 -27.76 -9.89 9.85
N ASN A 273 -28.98 -9.95 10.41
CA ASN A 273 -30.16 -9.26 9.88
C ASN A 273 -30.42 -7.89 10.56
N VAL A 274 -29.55 -7.51 11.50
CA VAL A 274 -29.64 -6.28 12.29
C VAL A 274 -28.27 -5.60 12.39
N ALA A 275 -28.26 -4.34 12.85
CA ALA A 275 -27.07 -3.50 12.92
C ALA A 275 -25.90 -4.17 13.68
N ILE A 276 -24.71 -4.11 13.07
CA ILE A 276 -23.46 -4.57 13.69
C ILE A 276 -22.88 -3.40 14.49
N HIS A 277 -22.99 -3.47 15.82
CA HIS A 277 -22.55 -2.38 16.69
C HIS A 277 -21.07 -2.51 17.09
N SER A 278 -20.51 -3.72 17.03
CA SER A 278 -19.12 -3.98 17.40
C SER A 278 -18.47 -4.90 16.38
N LEU A 279 -17.24 -4.56 16.00
CA LEU A 279 -16.44 -5.29 15.02
C LEU A 279 -14.98 -5.30 15.47
N HIS A 280 -14.32 -6.42 15.26
CA HIS A 280 -12.89 -6.60 15.52
C HIS A 280 -12.31 -7.55 14.48
N CYS A 281 -11.17 -7.20 13.90
CA CYS A 281 -10.53 -8.02 12.88
C CYS A 281 -9.06 -8.25 13.22
N GLU A 282 -8.65 -9.52 13.24
CA GLU A 282 -7.28 -9.96 13.47
C GLU A 282 -6.97 -11.09 12.49
N GLY A 283 -5.90 -10.94 11.71
CA GLY A 283 -5.53 -11.87 10.65
C GLY A 283 -6.65 -12.13 9.67
N GLU A 284 -7.09 -13.39 9.63
CA GLU A 284 -8.18 -13.88 8.79
C GLU A 284 -9.50 -14.06 9.57
N HIS A 285 -9.55 -13.59 10.81
CA HIS A 285 -10.71 -13.68 11.68
C HIS A 285 -11.40 -12.33 11.82
N ILE A 286 -12.68 -12.29 11.46
CA ILE A 286 -13.56 -11.14 11.66
C ILE A 286 -14.57 -11.54 12.74
N SER A 287 -14.46 -10.94 13.91
CA SER A 287 -15.44 -11.13 14.99
C SER A 287 -16.34 -9.90 15.05
N GLY A 288 -17.62 -10.12 15.33
CA GLY A 288 -18.56 -9.02 15.48
C GLY A 288 -19.75 -9.38 16.35
N ALA A 289 -20.47 -8.34 16.73
CA ALA A 289 -21.67 -8.47 17.52
C ALA A 289 -22.77 -7.53 17.05
N SER A 290 -23.97 -8.09 17.06
CA SER A 290 -25.24 -7.40 16.98
C SER A 290 -25.96 -7.52 18.33
N VAL A 291 -27.14 -6.91 18.46
CA VAL A 291 -27.92 -6.94 19.70
C VAL A 291 -28.30 -8.36 20.13
N TYR A 292 -28.50 -9.27 19.16
CA TYR A 292 -29.02 -10.62 19.41
C TYR A 292 -28.04 -11.73 19.03
N GLU A 293 -26.97 -11.41 18.29
CA GLU A 293 -26.09 -12.40 17.70
C GLU A 293 -24.64 -11.95 17.84
N THR A 294 -23.76 -12.89 18.17
CA THR A 294 -22.33 -12.75 17.97
C THR A 294 -21.93 -13.63 16.81
N PHE A 295 -20.90 -13.26 16.08
CA PHE A 295 -20.47 -14.04 14.93
C PHE A 295 -18.97 -13.96 14.72
N ASN A 296 -18.44 -14.99 14.08
CA ASN A 296 -17.08 -15.04 13.59
C ASN A 296 -17.07 -15.44 12.13
N ILE A 297 -16.27 -14.75 11.33
CA ILE A 297 -16.06 -15.05 9.92
C ILE A 297 -14.59 -15.38 9.74
N TYR A 298 -14.31 -16.54 9.13
CA TYR A 298 -12.96 -16.90 8.72
C TYR A 298 -12.79 -16.69 7.22
N THR A 299 -11.88 -15.80 6.83
CA THR A 299 -11.66 -15.40 5.43
C THR A 299 -10.65 -16.28 4.69
N GLY A 300 -9.93 -17.18 5.37
CA GLY A 300 -8.83 -17.96 4.79
C GLY A 300 -9.19 -19.15 3.92
N LEU A 301 -10.48 -19.53 3.82
CA LEU A 301 -10.87 -20.82 3.21
C LEU A 301 -11.78 -20.78 1.97
N ASN A 302 -12.35 -19.63 1.57
CA ASN A 302 -13.09 -19.46 0.30
C ASN A 302 -13.61 -18.02 0.14
N VAL A 303 -13.96 -17.63 -1.08
CA VAL A 303 -14.49 -16.29 -1.47
C VAL A 303 -15.75 -15.88 -0.68
N GLU A 304 -16.47 -16.83 -0.08
CA GLU A 304 -17.71 -16.56 0.67
C GLU A 304 -17.51 -16.41 2.20
N GLY A 305 -16.35 -16.76 2.75
CA GLY A 305 -16.07 -16.73 4.20
C GLY A 305 -16.93 -17.71 5.01
N LEU A 306 -16.33 -18.49 5.91
CA LEU A 306 -17.11 -19.35 6.79
C LEU A 306 -17.70 -18.51 7.92
N ILE A 307 -19.02 -18.31 7.94
CA ILE A 307 -19.73 -17.54 8.96
C ILE A 307 -20.27 -18.47 10.05
N CYS A 308 -19.78 -18.29 11.27
CA CYS A 308 -20.23 -18.97 12.46
C CYS A 308 -21.02 -18.00 13.35
N ASN A 309 -22.35 -18.00 13.22
CA ASN A 309 -23.24 -17.20 14.05
C ASN A 309 -23.61 -17.94 15.34
N ARG A 310 -23.68 -17.21 16.45
CA ARG A 310 -24.25 -17.66 17.71
C ARG A 310 -25.30 -16.67 18.19
N THR A 311 -26.50 -17.17 18.42
CA THR A 311 -27.58 -16.38 19.02
C THR A 311 -27.34 -16.24 20.52
N CYS A 312 -27.61 -15.06 21.06
CA CYS A 312 -27.60 -14.83 22.49
C CYS A 312 -28.68 -15.69 23.16
N GLU A 313 -28.41 -16.19 24.36
CA GLU A 313 -29.42 -16.90 25.15
C GLU A 313 -30.67 -16.06 25.38
N ALA A 314 -31.83 -16.74 25.48
CA ALA A 314 -33.11 -16.08 25.65
C ALA A 314 -33.13 -15.19 26.91
N GLY A 315 -33.21 -13.88 26.71
CA GLY A 315 -33.24 -12.89 27.79
C GLY A 315 -31.94 -12.15 28.04
N TYR A 316 -30.90 -12.43 27.25
CA TYR A 316 -29.69 -11.64 27.16
C TYR A 316 -29.62 -10.91 25.82
N ILE A 317 -29.05 -9.70 25.85
CA ILE A 317 -28.65 -8.97 24.65
C ILE A 317 -27.17 -8.64 24.74
N CYS A 318 -26.45 -8.77 23.63
CA CYS A 318 -25.09 -8.27 23.53
C CYS A 318 -25.15 -6.75 23.36
N THR A 319 -24.44 -6.03 24.23
CA THR A 319 -24.41 -4.55 24.22
C THR A 319 -23.07 -4.00 23.77
N ASN A 320 -22.01 -4.80 23.85
CA ASN A 320 -20.69 -4.44 23.36
C ASN A 320 -19.85 -5.70 23.13
N MET A 321 -18.97 -5.63 22.15
CA MET A 321 -17.84 -6.54 21.97
C MET A 321 -16.58 -5.71 21.73
N TYR A 322 -15.51 -6.06 22.43
CA TYR A 322 -14.19 -5.46 22.25
C TYR A 322 -13.15 -6.56 22.12
N GLY A 323 -12.27 -6.45 21.13
CA GLY A 323 -11.14 -7.36 20.95
C GLY A 323 -9.82 -6.64 21.18
N TYR A 324 -8.91 -7.32 21.88
CA TYR A 324 -7.52 -6.93 22.09
C TYR A 324 -6.64 -8.18 22.07
N ASP A 325 -5.67 -8.18 21.19
CA ASP A 325 -4.98 -9.36 20.64
C ASP A 325 -5.96 -10.52 20.44
N HIS A 326 -5.59 -11.72 20.88
CA HIS A 326 -6.43 -12.91 20.81
C HIS A 326 -7.55 -12.95 21.86
N LYS A 327 -7.79 -11.87 22.61
CA LYS A 327 -8.80 -11.85 23.69
C LYS A 327 -10.00 -11.00 23.30
N TYR A 328 -11.17 -11.54 23.59
CA TYR A 328 -12.46 -10.88 23.33
C TYR A 328 -13.19 -10.67 24.65
N MET A 329 -13.73 -9.47 24.82
CA MET A 329 -14.62 -9.14 25.92
C MET A 329 -15.99 -8.80 25.36
N PHE A 330 -16.98 -9.62 25.72
CA PHE A 330 -18.38 -9.41 25.41
C PHE A 330 -19.10 -8.89 26.64
N THR A 331 -19.99 -7.92 26.44
CA THR A 331 -20.82 -7.35 27.51
C THR A 331 -22.28 -7.65 27.21
N PHE A 332 -22.89 -8.46 28.07
CA PHE A 332 -24.30 -8.83 27.99
C PHE A 332 -25.13 -8.07 29.01
N ARG A 333 -26.34 -7.72 28.62
CA ARG A 333 -27.36 -7.19 29.53
C ARG A 333 -28.53 -8.16 29.60
N ALA A 334 -28.89 -8.55 30.82
CA ALA A 334 -30.07 -9.38 31.06
C ALA A 334 -31.35 -8.55 31.18
N LYS A 335 -32.51 -9.21 31.18
CA LYS A 335 -33.83 -8.55 31.35
C LYS A 335 -33.96 -7.75 32.65
N ASP A 336 -33.30 -8.19 33.72
CA ASP A 336 -33.28 -7.50 35.02
C ASP A 336 -32.29 -6.31 35.07
N ARG A 337 -31.67 -5.98 33.92
CA ARG A 337 -30.64 -4.94 33.73
C ARG A 337 -29.28 -5.26 34.36
N SER A 338 -29.09 -6.47 34.89
CA SER A 338 -27.75 -6.93 35.27
C SER A 338 -26.82 -6.97 34.05
N VAL A 339 -25.54 -6.70 34.29
CA VAL A 339 -24.50 -6.67 33.26
C VAL A 339 -23.52 -7.79 33.55
N ILE A 340 -23.24 -8.60 32.52
CA ILE A 340 -22.29 -9.72 32.58
C ILE A 340 -21.18 -9.43 31.58
N HIS A 341 -19.94 -9.57 32.02
CA HIS A 341 -18.76 -9.53 31.15
C HIS A 341 -18.25 -10.94 30.95
N TYR A 342 -18.09 -11.34 29.70
CA TYR A 342 -17.53 -12.61 29.31
C TYR A 342 -16.22 -12.37 28.56
N ILE A 343 -15.14 -13.03 28.99
CA ILE A 343 -13.81 -12.92 28.38
C ILE A 343 -13.45 -14.29 27.82
N CYS A 344 -13.06 -14.36 26.55
CA CYS A 344 -12.57 -15.59 25.93
C CYS A 344 -11.28 -15.33 25.13
N GLU A 345 -10.46 -16.38 24.99
CA GLU A 345 -9.15 -16.36 24.29
C GLU A 345 -9.24 -16.90 22.86
N GLU A 346 -10.33 -17.57 22.52
CA GLU A 346 -10.70 -17.83 21.14
C GLU A 346 -12.14 -17.41 20.91
N PRO A 347 -12.48 -16.91 19.71
CA PRO A 347 -13.86 -16.58 19.38
C PRO A 347 -14.80 -17.80 19.45
N ASN A 348 -14.25 -19.02 19.42
CA ASN A 348 -14.98 -20.29 19.37
C ASN A 348 -15.12 -21.00 20.72
N ASP A 349 -14.43 -20.58 21.78
CA ASP A 349 -14.35 -21.24 23.10
C ASP A 349 -15.62 -21.13 23.98
N TRP A 350 -16.76 -20.90 23.35
CA TRP A 350 -18.07 -20.92 23.98
C TRP A 350 -18.52 -22.37 24.18
N GLY A 351 -18.24 -22.90 25.38
CA GLY A 351 -18.75 -24.18 25.90
C GLY A 351 -20.09 -24.05 26.60
#